data_AF-A0A1Y1SGC9-F1
#
_entry.id   AF-A0A1Y1SGC9-F1
#
_cell.length_a   1.000
_cell.length_b   1.000
_cell.length_c   1.000
_cell.angle_alpha   90.00
_cell.angle_beta   90.00
_cell.angle_gamma   90.00
#
_symmetry.space_group_name_H-M   'P 1'
#
loop_
_entity.id
_entity.type
_entity.pdbx_description
1 polymer ?
#
loop_
_entity_poly.entity_id
_entity_poly.type
_entity_poly.pdbx_seq_one_letter_code
_entity_poly.pdbx_strand_id
1 'polypeptide(L)'
;MLASLILASGCGGSSGGGVTPPQNFDEACALVPDCAQPRYSDAEAKQGIYRVLVERDASGSIRIVSVDQAEVFAGDGVPLSNVGASHLLVGMDANGDQVDAQGLRFASALGLESLDDFKRVEIDLSDQSVNTVAYLEANEAIETLGVVDVDGNLLTVENLPQQARRKRAHTLKSDAQPAGHCAHVRILEGEADRFHAQNMAFYDDTVLLTPTPTQRAVIVAALNRMTPLMCHAVSRIAVGTVKNRGELNGAVAQIGGGDFMLINAGNLRYTENNLASFESVRVAMMRTILHEAGHALEALLNANSANPGDYGGHWTAANRSVASQTLDNVRLNVGLRDEWRRTHRAFASEDFAKLWANDGGPAREVVQEFSAMETAEAGFMSRYGGTGYTDDIAEMISWVYAAELYENAGIPEGRREKEDYACQLMRQHTETSVPGRLAAVYTKVMFLHDLGALHSEDVARCLGPHIGLATSNDGMHVHQGGSHQSSFEDQVEAVIGNTSSGELVFEMSAHGEANFGDNRYPALFRLQLDLLNQASQHEASYRANPPWPRGLYPLTSSSLNVLELRLDGEPAGDFDSTEGFVLVAEASNQRISGSIFLTKVWRPHAPVPVPEVYDPPLIIRFQISN
;
A
#
# COMPACT_ATOMS: atom_id res chain seq x y z
N MET A 1 8.28 31.15 -7.31
CA MET A 1 7.76 32.51 -7.05
C MET A 1 6.42 32.62 -7.77
N LEU A 2 5.39 33.16 -7.10
CA LEU A 2 3.94 33.15 -7.39
C LEU A 2 3.18 31.86 -7.04
N ALA A 3 2.68 31.88 -5.80
CA ALA A 3 1.48 31.18 -5.39
C ALA A 3 0.29 31.69 -6.23
N SER A 4 -0.36 30.79 -6.96
CA SER A 4 -1.70 31.02 -7.50
C SER A 4 -2.67 30.08 -6.83
N LEU A 5 -3.25 30.62 -5.76
CA LEU A 5 -4.50 30.21 -5.14
C LEU A 5 -5.59 30.14 -6.22
N ILE A 6 -6.00 28.95 -6.64
CA ILE A 6 -7.29 28.77 -7.31
C ILE A 6 -8.23 28.22 -6.25
N LEU A 7 -8.83 29.15 -5.49
CA LEU A 7 -10.14 28.92 -4.90
C LEU A 7 -11.09 28.72 -6.08
N ALA A 8 -11.42 27.48 -6.39
CA ALA A 8 -12.56 27.19 -7.25
C ALA A 8 -13.83 27.56 -6.46
N SER A 9 -14.23 28.82 -6.59
CA SER A 9 -15.60 29.26 -6.30
C SER A 9 -16.54 28.56 -7.28
N GLY A 10 -17.10 27.43 -6.85
CA GLY A 10 -18.29 26.87 -7.45
C GLY A 10 -19.46 27.85 -7.28
N CYS A 11 -19.65 28.72 -8.27
CA CYS A 11 -20.85 29.52 -8.40
C CYS A 11 -22.04 28.60 -8.75
N GLY A 12 -22.94 28.36 -7.79
CA GLY A 12 -24.19 27.66 -8.06
C GLY A 12 -25.01 27.27 -6.83
N GLY A 13 -25.60 28.25 -6.13
CA GLY A 13 -26.92 28.06 -5.50
C GLY A 13 -26.99 27.54 -4.06
N SER A 14 -26.65 28.37 -3.08
CA SER A 14 -27.57 28.84 -2.02
C SER A 14 -26.76 29.69 -1.05
N SER A 15 -27.28 30.86 -0.68
CA SER A 15 -26.77 31.64 0.44
C SER A 15 -26.82 30.75 1.68
N GLY A 16 -25.65 30.27 2.12
CA GLY A 16 -25.52 29.34 3.24
C GLY A 16 -26.23 29.89 4.48
N GLY A 17 -27.36 29.26 4.83
CA GLY A 17 -27.76 29.25 6.23
C GLY A 17 -26.55 28.68 6.97
N GLY A 18 -25.94 29.49 7.83
CA GLY A 18 -24.70 29.12 8.50
C GLY A 18 -24.87 27.73 9.11
N VAL A 19 -24.19 26.74 8.54
CA VAL A 19 -24.18 25.40 9.11
C VAL A 19 -23.53 25.56 10.47
N THR A 20 -24.31 25.36 11.52
CA THR A 20 -23.77 25.39 12.87
C THR A 20 -22.84 24.18 12.98
N PRO A 21 -21.53 24.37 13.28
CA PRO A 21 -20.63 23.25 13.41
C PRO A 21 -21.11 22.26 14.48
N PRO A 22 -20.91 20.96 14.27
CA PRO A 22 -21.28 19.94 15.25
C PRO A 22 -20.60 20.24 16.60
N GLN A 23 -21.34 20.08 17.68
CA GLN A 23 -20.87 20.42 19.03
C GLN A 23 -20.06 19.30 19.67
N ASN A 24 -20.20 18.07 19.17
CA ASN A 24 -19.55 16.87 19.69
C ASN A 24 -19.23 15.88 18.55
N PHE A 25 -18.47 14.84 18.91
CA PHE A 25 -18.04 13.83 17.96
C PHE A 25 -19.21 13.06 17.34
N ASP A 26 -20.24 12.68 18.09
CA ASP A 26 -21.37 11.90 17.57
C ASP A 26 -22.13 12.66 16.47
N GLU A 27 -22.37 13.96 16.69
CA GLU A 27 -22.97 14.85 15.69
C GLU A 27 -22.09 14.95 14.45
N ALA A 28 -20.78 15.09 14.62
CA ALA A 28 -19.84 15.14 13.50
C ALA A 28 -19.77 13.80 12.75
N CYS A 29 -19.78 12.69 13.47
CA CYS A 29 -19.68 11.34 12.94
C CYS A 29 -20.91 10.97 12.11
N ALA A 30 -22.09 11.50 12.45
CA ALA A 30 -23.28 11.38 11.62
C ALA A 30 -23.19 12.11 10.27
N LEU A 31 -22.28 13.09 10.12
CA LEU A 31 -22.05 13.85 8.88
C LEU A 31 -20.95 13.25 7.99
N VAL A 32 -20.15 12.33 8.51
CA VAL A 32 -19.00 11.76 7.81
C VAL A 32 -19.26 10.29 7.49
N PRO A 33 -19.31 9.90 6.20
CA PRO A 33 -19.45 8.50 5.81
C PRO A 33 -18.39 7.62 6.47
N ASP A 34 -18.78 6.41 6.87
CA ASP A 34 -17.90 5.40 7.50
C ASP A 34 -17.26 5.80 8.83
N CYS A 35 -17.67 6.92 9.45
CA CYS A 35 -17.16 7.27 10.77
C CYS A 35 -17.70 6.31 11.85
N ALA A 36 -19.01 6.01 11.83
CA ALA A 36 -19.65 5.26 12.90
C ALA A 36 -19.33 3.76 12.89
N GLN A 37 -18.98 3.20 11.74
CA GLN A 37 -18.67 1.79 11.55
C GLN A 37 -17.60 1.63 10.46
N PRO A 38 -16.69 0.65 10.58
CA PRO A 38 -15.80 0.24 9.50
C PRO A 38 -16.60 -0.02 8.23
N ARG A 39 -16.09 0.48 7.10
CA ARG A 39 -16.72 0.25 5.79
C ARG A 39 -16.69 -1.23 5.42
N TYR A 40 -15.57 -1.87 5.74
CA TYR A 40 -15.36 -3.29 5.61
C TYR A 40 -15.20 -3.83 7.02
N SER A 41 -16.20 -4.59 7.47
CA SER A 41 -16.12 -5.33 8.73
C SER A 41 -16.09 -6.80 8.38
N ASP A 42 -14.94 -7.43 8.57
CA ASP A 42 -14.90 -8.88 8.50
C ASP A 42 -15.76 -9.46 9.64
N ALA A 43 -16.47 -10.55 9.37
CA ALA A 43 -17.24 -11.29 10.38
C ALA A 43 -16.35 -12.02 11.40
N GLU A 44 -15.06 -11.67 11.44
CA GLU A 44 -14.04 -12.32 12.24
C GLU A 44 -14.26 -12.10 13.74
N ALA A 45 -13.85 -13.10 14.51
CA ALA A 45 -13.85 -13.02 15.95
C ALA A 45 -13.01 -11.82 16.40
N LYS A 46 -13.49 -11.05 17.37
CA LYS A 46 -12.72 -9.98 17.99
C LYS A 46 -12.03 -10.49 19.25
N GLN A 47 -10.87 -9.93 19.56
CA GLN A 47 -10.18 -10.12 20.83
C GLN A 47 -9.86 -8.78 21.46
N GLY A 48 -9.85 -8.73 22.79
CA GLY A 48 -9.38 -7.57 23.51
C GLY A 48 -7.85 -7.54 23.56
N ILE A 49 -7.26 -6.35 23.52
CA ILE A 49 -5.84 -6.12 23.78
C ILE A 49 -5.66 -5.00 24.80
N TYR A 50 -4.61 -5.09 25.60
CA TYR A 50 -4.06 -3.97 26.36
C TYR A 50 -3.04 -3.24 25.51
N ARG A 51 -3.11 -1.92 25.45
CA ARG A 51 -2.12 -1.02 24.86
C ARG A 51 -1.48 -0.22 25.99
N VAL A 52 -0.19 -0.46 26.22
CA VAL A 52 0.53 0.04 27.40
C VAL A 52 1.63 0.98 26.95
N LEU A 53 1.56 2.23 27.40
CA LEU A 53 2.59 3.22 27.21
C LEU A 53 3.61 3.11 28.35
N VAL A 54 4.88 2.98 27.99
CA VAL A 54 5.98 2.87 28.94
C VAL A 54 6.99 3.98 28.67
N GLU A 55 7.39 4.69 29.72
CA GLU A 55 8.42 5.74 29.68
C GLU A 55 9.70 5.23 30.33
N ARG A 56 10.85 5.53 29.73
CA ARG A 56 12.16 5.55 30.38
C ARG A 56 12.60 7.00 30.51
N ASP A 57 12.74 7.51 31.73
CA ASP A 57 13.20 8.88 31.96
C ASP A 57 14.71 9.04 31.73
N ALA A 58 15.20 10.28 31.84
CA ALA A 58 16.60 10.63 31.67
C ALA A 58 17.56 9.95 32.68
N SER A 59 17.04 9.45 33.80
CA SER A 59 17.81 8.69 34.80
C SER A 59 17.87 7.19 34.50
N GLY A 60 17.13 6.73 33.48
CA GLY A 60 16.96 5.33 33.15
C GLY A 60 15.82 4.65 33.92
N SER A 61 15.07 5.39 34.74
CA SER A 61 13.93 4.83 35.48
C SER A 61 12.77 4.55 34.53
N ILE A 62 12.12 3.40 34.69
CA ILE A 62 11.04 2.94 33.83
C ILE A 62 9.71 2.95 34.59
N ARG A 63 8.65 3.47 33.95
CA ARG A 63 7.29 3.45 34.50
C ARG A 63 6.24 3.18 33.43
N ILE A 64 5.16 2.52 33.83
CA ILE A 64 3.93 2.46 33.03
C ILE A 64 3.23 3.81 33.15
N VAL A 65 2.97 4.45 32.02
CA VAL A 65 2.36 5.79 31.96
C VAL A 65 0.85 5.70 31.79
N SER A 66 0.39 4.81 30.90
CA SER A 66 -1.03 4.59 30.65
C SER A 66 -1.29 3.17 30.16
N VAL A 67 -2.50 2.68 30.45
CA VAL A 67 -3.01 1.39 30.00
C VAL A 67 -4.37 1.63 29.36
N ASP A 68 -4.46 1.39 28.06
CA ASP A 68 -5.70 1.47 27.29
C ASP A 68 -6.15 0.04 26.94
N GLN A 69 -7.46 -0.19 26.83
CA GLN A 69 -8.00 -1.46 26.32
C GLN A 69 -8.72 -1.20 25.00
N ALA A 70 -8.45 -2.02 23.99
CA ALA A 70 -9.07 -1.96 22.67
C ALA A 70 -9.56 -3.35 22.23
N GLU A 71 -10.55 -3.40 21.34
CA GLU A 71 -10.93 -4.63 20.64
C GLU A 71 -10.36 -4.59 19.22
N VAL A 72 -9.66 -5.65 18.81
CA VAL A 72 -9.11 -5.85 17.47
C VAL A 72 -9.64 -7.16 16.90
N PHE A 73 -9.48 -7.39 15.59
CA PHE A 73 -9.80 -8.71 15.03
C PHE A 73 -8.79 -9.75 15.50
N ALA A 74 -9.24 -10.98 15.74
CA ALA A 74 -8.42 -12.06 16.28
C ALA A 74 -7.22 -12.38 15.39
N GLY A 75 -7.38 -12.25 14.07
CA GLY A 75 -6.31 -12.39 13.09
C GLY A 75 -5.22 -11.32 13.18
N ASP A 76 -5.56 -10.10 13.63
CA ASP A 76 -4.60 -8.99 13.76
C ASP A 76 -3.70 -9.15 15.01
N GLY A 77 -4.15 -9.91 16.01
CA GLY A 77 -3.30 -10.30 17.13
C GLY A 77 -2.96 -9.18 18.13
N VAL A 78 -2.25 -9.59 19.19
CA VAL A 78 -1.27 -8.72 19.83
C VAL A 78 -0.07 -8.61 18.89
N PRO A 79 0.48 -7.41 18.66
CA PRO A 79 1.75 -7.27 17.97
C PRO A 79 2.83 -8.25 18.41
N LEU A 80 3.57 -8.83 17.45
CA LEU A 80 4.73 -9.65 17.80
C LEU A 80 5.70 -8.83 18.66
N SER A 81 6.51 -9.53 19.45
CA SER A 81 7.50 -8.93 20.34
C SER A 81 8.66 -8.29 19.58
N ASN A 82 9.18 -7.15 20.08
CA ASN A 82 10.31 -6.45 19.45
C ASN A 82 11.59 -7.31 19.46
N VAL A 83 12.17 -7.56 18.29
CA VAL A 83 13.48 -8.23 18.18
C VAL A 83 14.57 -7.33 18.78
N GLY A 84 15.36 -7.89 19.72
CA GLY A 84 16.36 -7.13 20.48
C GLY A 84 15.78 -6.20 21.55
N ALA A 85 14.60 -6.55 22.09
CA ALA A 85 14.06 -5.89 23.27
C ALA A 85 15.04 -5.91 24.45
N SER A 86 15.13 -4.80 25.16
CA SER A 86 15.95 -4.68 26.38
C SER A 86 15.14 -4.89 27.66
N HIS A 87 13.82 -4.94 27.54
CA HIS A 87 12.87 -5.11 28.65
C HIS A 87 11.69 -5.95 28.14
N LEU A 88 10.85 -6.45 29.04
CA LEU A 88 9.58 -7.08 28.70
C LEU A 88 8.45 -6.37 29.45
N LEU A 89 7.37 -6.04 28.75
CA LEU A 89 6.08 -5.82 29.36
C LEU A 89 5.49 -7.20 29.66
N VAL A 90 5.07 -7.44 30.91
CA VAL A 90 4.49 -8.71 31.34
C VAL A 90 3.09 -8.49 31.90
N GLY A 91 2.16 -9.36 31.53
CA GLY A 91 0.87 -9.51 32.18
C GLY A 91 0.99 -10.59 33.24
N MET A 92 0.60 -10.29 34.48
CA MET A 92 0.74 -11.21 35.62
C MET A 92 -0.62 -11.52 36.25
N ASP A 93 -0.78 -12.74 36.74
CA ASP A 93 -1.98 -13.19 37.43
C ASP A 93 -2.03 -12.74 38.91
N ALA A 94 -3.02 -13.24 39.66
CA ALA A 94 -3.20 -12.92 41.09
C ALA A 94 -2.03 -13.37 41.99
N ASN A 95 -1.25 -14.35 41.54
CA ASN A 95 -0.08 -14.87 42.26
C ASN A 95 1.22 -14.15 41.87
N GLY A 96 1.16 -13.28 40.86
CA GLY A 96 2.33 -12.65 40.26
C GLY A 96 3.02 -13.51 39.20
N ASP A 97 2.40 -14.61 38.78
CA ASP A 97 2.94 -15.47 37.73
C ASP A 97 2.69 -14.82 36.35
N GLN A 98 3.70 -14.85 35.48
CA GLN A 98 3.59 -14.31 34.13
C GLN A 98 2.61 -15.14 33.28
N VAL A 99 1.62 -14.47 32.71
CA VAL A 99 0.60 -15.04 31.81
C VAL A 99 0.90 -14.72 30.35
N ASP A 100 1.34 -13.49 30.09
CA ASP A 100 1.66 -12.99 28.74
C ASP A 100 2.87 -12.04 28.82
N ALA A 101 3.59 -11.87 27.71
CA ALA A 101 4.71 -10.94 27.64
C ALA A 101 4.99 -10.42 26.23
N GLN A 102 5.44 -9.18 26.17
CA GLN A 102 5.89 -8.55 24.94
C GLN A 102 7.17 -7.74 25.18
N GLY A 103 8.14 -7.88 24.27
CA GLY A 103 9.40 -7.15 24.32
C GLY A 103 9.23 -5.64 24.14
N LEU A 104 9.85 -4.89 25.04
CA LEU A 104 9.95 -3.44 25.05
C LEU A 104 11.34 -3.01 24.58
N ARG A 105 11.37 -2.05 23.65
CA ARG A 105 12.60 -1.39 23.22
C ARG A 105 12.40 0.12 23.27
N PHE A 106 13.33 0.79 23.95
CA PHE A 106 13.44 2.24 23.96
C PHE A 106 14.42 2.67 22.86
N ALA A 107 14.11 3.77 22.19
CA ALA A 107 15.03 4.35 21.23
C ALA A 107 16.31 4.80 21.97
N SER A 108 17.47 4.34 21.50
CA SER A 108 18.77 4.78 22.02
C SER A 108 19.32 5.98 21.26
N ALA A 109 18.83 6.21 20.05
CA ALA A 109 19.25 7.31 19.21
C ALA A 109 18.12 7.75 18.28
N LEU A 110 18.16 9.02 17.87
CA LEU A 110 17.33 9.61 16.84
C LEU A 110 18.21 9.98 15.64
N GLY A 111 17.96 9.34 14.50
CA GLY A 111 18.55 9.77 13.24
C GLY A 111 17.75 10.95 12.67
N LEU A 112 18.39 12.11 12.55
CA LEU A 112 17.89 13.24 11.78
C LEU A 112 18.61 13.28 10.44
N GLU A 113 17.88 13.28 9.34
CA GLU A 113 18.45 13.44 8.01
C GLU A 113 18.16 14.84 7.49
N SER A 114 19.21 15.57 7.15
CA SER A 114 19.11 16.89 6.50
C SER A 114 18.58 16.72 5.08
N LEU A 115 17.45 17.35 4.76
CA LEU A 115 16.84 17.30 3.43
C LEU A 115 17.70 17.99 2.35
N ASP A 116 18.66 18.84 2.74
CA ASP A 116 19.48 19.62 1.82
C ASP A 116 20.75 18.88 1.38
N ASP A 117 21.28 17.95 2.20
CA ASP A 117 22.53 17.24 1.92
C ASP A 117 22.56 15.76 2.32
N PHE A 118 21.42 15.19 2.73
CA PHE A 118 21.26 13.79 3.16
C PHE A 118 22.27 13.36 4.25
N LYS A 119 22.81 14.32 5.01
CA LYS A 119 23.65 13.97 6.16
C LYS A 119 22.77 13.53 7.31
N ARG A 120 23.06 12.33 7.78
CA ARG A 120 22.50 11.75 8.99
C ARG A 120 23.25 12.29 10.21
N VAL A 121 22.54 13.06 11.04
CA VAL A 121 22.96 13.44 12.38
C VAL A 121 22.25 12.52 13.36
N GLU A 122 23.02 11.78 14.14
CA GLU A 122 22.47 10.89 15.15
C GLU A 122 22.50 11.61 16.51
N ILE A 123 21.32 11.84 17.08
CA ILE A 123 21.17 12.37 18.43
C ILE A 123 21.09 11.19 19.38
N ASP A 124 22.03 11.13 20.33
CA ASP A 124 21.96 10.15 21.41
C ASP A 124 20.77 10.47 22.32
N LEU A 125 19.92 9.46 22.56
CA LEU A 125 18.76 9.55 23.44
C LEU A 125 18.98 8.83 24.78
N SER A 126 20.20 8.37 25.05
CA SER A 126 20.53 7.59 26.25
C SER A 126 20.26 8.34 27.56
N ASP A 127 20.37 9.68 27.55
CA ASP A 127 20.12 10.58 28.67
C ASP A 127 18.81 11.37 28.55
N GLN A 128 17.93 11.00 27.61
CA GLN A 128 16.64 11.66 27.36
C GLN A 128 15.47 10.81 27.82
N SER A 129 14.34 11.47 28.15
CA SER A 129 13.08 10.75 28.34
C SER A 129 12.57 10.23 27.01
N VAL A 130 12.37 8.92 26.93
CA VAL A 130 11.92 8.22 25.74
C VAL A 130 10.75 7.31 26.07
N ASN A 131 9.76 7.31 25.18
CA ASN A 131 8.56 6.51 25.32
C ASN A 131 8.53 5.36 24.32
N THR A 132 7.89 4.26 24.69
CA THR A 132 7.58 3.15 23.81
C THR A 132 6.19 2.60 24.13
N VAL A 133 5.60 1.87 23.19
CA VAL A 133 4.27 1.27 23.38
C VAL A 133 4.42 -0.23 23.21
N ALA A 134 3.82 -0.96 24.13
CA ALA A 134 3.66 -2.40 24.06
C ALA A 134 2.19 -2.78 24.14
N TYR A 135 1.91 -4.02 23.79
CA TYR A 135 0.61 -4.61 23.69
C TYR A 135 0.63 -6.00 24.32
N LEU A 136 -0.45 -6.36 24.99
CA LEU A 136 -0.68 -7.71 25.51
C LEU A 136 -2.12 -8.12 25.18
N GLU A 137 -2.40 -9.41 25.18
CA GLU A 137 -3.77 -9.87 25.00
C GLU A 137 -4.55 -9.44 26.24
N ALA A 138 -5.78 -8.94 26.07
CA ALA A 138 -6.65 -8.62 27.20
C ALA A 138 -7.25 -9.90 27.78
N ASN A 139 -6.38 -10.72 28.34
CA ASN A 139 -6.70 -12.01 28.94
C ASN A 139 -7.26 -11.78 30.34
N GLU A 140 -8.40 -12.41 30.63
CA GLU A 140 -9.05 -12.31 31.95
C GLU A 140 -8.14 -12.81 33.09
N ALA A 141 -7.11 -13.61 32.82
CA ALA A 141 -6.14 -14.06 33.81
C ALA A 141 -5.18 -12.95 34.28
N ILE A 142 -4.99 -11.87 33.51
CA ILE A 142 -4.09 -10.78 33.87
C ILE A 142 -4.76 -9.88 34.93
N GLU A 143 -4.09 -9.70 36.07
CA GLU A 143 -4.50 -8.80 37.17
C GLU A 143 -3.63 -7.55 37.25
N THR A 144 -2.35 -7.70 36.90
CA THR A 144 -1.37 -6.61 36.99
C THR A 144 -0.49 -6.61 35.74
N LEU A 145 0.01 -5.43 35.40
CA LEU A 145 0.99 -5.23 34.35
C LEU A 145 2.32 -4.86 34.99
N GLY A 146 3.42 -5.43 34.50
CA GLY A 146 4.77 -5.14 34.97
C GLY A 146 5.73 -4.87 33.84
N VAL A 147 6.83 -4.17 34.13
CA VAL A 147 7.98 -4.15 33.22
C VAL A 147 9.15 -4.83 33.91
N VAL A 148 9.73 -5.82 33.26
CA VAL A 148 10.92 -6.54 33.72
C VAL A 148 12.12 -6.24 32.84
N ASP A 149 13.32 -6.20 33.42
CA ASP A 149 14.58 -6.12 32.69
C ASP A 149 15.02 -7.49 32.13
N VAL A 150 16.17 -7.52 31.45
CA VAL A 150 16.77 -8.75 30.89
C VAL A 150 17.14 -9.81 31.94
N ASP A 151 17.32 -9.40 33.19
CA ASP A 151 17.66 -10.28 34.31
C ASP A 151 16.40 -10.79 35.04
N GLY A 152 15.22 -10.33 34.61
CA GLY A 152 13.93 -10.68 35.20
C GLY A 152 13.54 -9.85 36.42
N ASN A 153 14.25 -8.75 36.71
CA ASN A 153 13.88 -7.87 37.83
C ASN A 153 12.68 -7.01 37.44
N LEU A 154 11.68 -6.97 38.32
CA LEU A 154 10.51 -6.12 38.15
C LEU A 154 10.86 -4.65 38.45
N LEU A 155 10.77 -3.80 37.44
CA LEU A 155 11.11 -2.38 37.51
C LEU A 155 9.93 -1.51 37.91
N THR A 156 8.73 -1.85 37.41
CA THR A 156 7.49 -1.14 37.71
C THR A 156 6.31 -2.11 37.63
N VAL A 157 5.24 -1.81 38.38
CA VAL A 157 4.00 -2.57 38.37
C VAL A 157 2.81 -1.63 38.43
N GLU A 158 1.78 -1.94 37.66
CA GLU A 158 0.52 -1.21 37.61
C GLU A 158 -0.62 -2.22 37.79
N ASN A 159 -1.52 -1.97 38.75
CA ASN A 159 -2.71 -2.80 38.90
C ASN A 159 -3.69 -2.47 37.78
N LEU A 160 -4.21 -3.50 37.08
CA LEU A 160 -5.31 -3.24 36.16
C LEU A 160 -6.53 -2.78 36.96
N PRO A 161 -7.16 -1.65 36.59
CA PRO A 161 -8.30 -1.15 37.34
C PRO A 161 -9.38 -2.22 37.46
N GLN A 162 -9.80 -2.58 38.68
CA GLN A 162 -10.87 -3.57 38.93
C GLN A 162 -12.19 -3.27 38.18
N GLN A 163 -12.39 -2.03 37.70
CA GLN A 163 -13.53 -1.63 36.87
C GLN A 163 -13.48 -2.13 35.42
N ALA A 164 -12.31 -2.53 34.89
CA ALA A 164 -12.18 -3.12 33.56
C ALA A 164 -12.80 -4.53 33.46
N ARG A 165 -12.89 -5.26 34.59
CA ARG A 165 -13.39 -6.65 34.60
C ARG A 165 -14.92 -6.81 34.65
N ARG A 166 -15.72 -5.78 34.98
CA ARG A 166 -17.18 -5.96 35.20
C ARG A 166 -18.14 -4.82 34.82
N LYS A 167 -17.70 -3.73 34.19
CA LYS A 167 -18.65 -2.75 33.60
C LYS A 167 -18.52 -2.75 32.09
N ARG A 168 -19.62 -3.07 31.40
CA ARG A 168 -19.88 -2.52 30.06
C ARG A 168 -19.60 -1.01 30.10
N ALA A 169 -18.49 -0.61 29.47
CA ALA A 169 -18.36 0.57 28.61
C ALA A 169 -18.81 1.95 29.15
N HIS A 170 -18.62 2.29 30.42
CA HIS A 170 -18.83 3.67 30.87
C HIS A 170 -17.80 4.07 31.92
N THR A 171 -16.64 4.56 31.43
CA THR A 171 -15.98 5.84 31.78
C THR A 171 -14.57 5.81 31.19
N LEU A 172 -14.27 6.70 30.24
CA LEU A 172 -13.09 6.77 29.35
C LEU A 172 -13.13 5.92 28.07
N LYS A 173 -14.31 5.52 27.57
CA LYS A 173 -14.46 5.54 26.11
C LYS A 173 -14.38 7.01 25.72
N SER A 174 -13.27 7.47 25.14
CA SER A 174 -13.48 8.48 24.12
C SER A 174 -14.25 7.73 23.04
N ASP A 175 -15.54 8.03 22.86
CA ASP A 175 -16.42 7.41 21.86
C ASP A 175 -15.96 7.72 20.40
N ALA A 176 -14.68 8.03 20.23
CA ALA A 176 -14.07 8.64 19.07
C ALA A 176 -12.67 8.05 18.75
N GLN A 177 -12.42 6.79 19.18
CA GLN A 177 -11.29 5.99 18.70
C GLN A 177 -11.68 5.24 17.42
N PRO A 178 -10.72 4.97 16.51
CA PRO A 178 -10.95 4.10 15.37
C PRO A 178 -11.41 2.70 15.81
N ALA A 179 -12.22 2.06 14.98
CA ALA A 179 -12.66 0.67 15.18
C ALA A 179 -11.99 -0.26 14.17
N GLY A 180 -12.16 -1.58 14.34
CA GLY A 180 -11.64 -2.58 13.41
C GLY A 180 -10.12 -2.69 13.43
N HIS A 181 -9.50 -2.97 12.27
CA HIS A 181 -8.06 -3.19 12.14
C HIS A 181 -7.21 -1.99 12.60
N CYS A 182 -7.75 -0.78 12.48
CA CYS A 182 -7.08 0.46 12.86
C CYS A 182 -7.28 0.84 14.34
N ALA A 183 -7.93 0.02 15.17
CA ALA A 183 -8.21 0.36 16.57
C ALA A 183 -6.95 0.62 17.43
N HIS A 184 -5.78 0.19 16.96
CA HIS A 184 -4.49 0.44 17.61
C HIS A 184 -3.92 1.85 17.34
N VAL A 185 -4.44 2.57 16.33
CA VAL A 185 -3.96 3.89 15.92
C VAL A 185 -4.38 4.95 16.92
N ARG A 186 -3.42 5.69 17.48
CA ARG A 186 -3.69 6.77 18.42
C ARG A 186 -3.89 8.11 17.71
N ILE A 187 -5.02 8.75 17.96
CA ILE A 187 -5.26 10.15 17.60
C ILE A 187 -4.75 11.04 18.75
N LEU A 188 -3.77 11.91 18.48
CA LEU A 188 -3.16 12.76 19.50
C LEU A 188 -4.04 13.97 19.85
N GLU A 189 -4.19 14.25 21.14
CA GLU A 189 -5.08 15.26 21.72
C GLU A 189 -4.47 16.66 21.86
N GLY A 190 -3.56 17.02 20.96
CA GLY A 190 -2.84 18.30 20.97
C GLY A 190 -1.56 18.28 21.79
N GLU A 191 -1.17 19.43 22.35
CA GLU A 191 0.13 19.61 23.02
C GLU A 191 0.38 18.67 24.21
N ALA A 192 -0.68 18.24 24.91
CA ALA A 192 -0.55 17.29 26.01
C ALA A 192 0.05 15.95 25.56
N ASP A 193 -0.20 15.58 24.30
CA ASP A 193 0.31 14.36 23.68
C ASP A 193 1.62 14.59 22.89
N ARG A 194 2.28 15.76 23.02
CA ARG A 194 3.50 16.08 22.27
C ARG A 194 4.61 15.05 22.42
N PHE A 195 4.72 14.42 23.58
CA PHE A 195 5.72 13.37 23.79
C PHE A 195 5.51 12.16 22.86
N HIS A 196 4.28 11.93 22.38
CA HIS A 196 3.97 10.95 21.33
C HIS A 196 4.28 11.45 19.92
N ALA A 197 4.66 12.69 19.75
CA ALA A 197 5.10 13.27 18.49
C ALA A 197 6.62 13.55 18.50
N GLN A 198 7.38 12.97 19.43
CA GLN A 198 8.84 13.00 19.39
C GLN A 198 9.34 12.42 18.05
N ASN A 199 10.49 12.90 17.59
CA ASN A 199 11.16 12.45 16.36
C ASN A 199 10.48 12.88 15.05
N MET A 200 9.58 13.85 15.15
CA MET A 200 8.93 14.44 13.99
C MET A 200 9.89 15.47 13.31
N ALA A 201 10.06 15.40 11.99
CA ALA A 201 10.48 16.54 11.18
C ALA A 201 9.68 17.80 11.54
N PHE A 202 10.36 18.93 11.72
CA PHE A 202 9.75 20.19 12.18
C PHE A 202 9.17 20.14 13.60
N TYR A 203 9.65 19.28 14.48
CA TYR A 203 9.19 19.18 15.88
C TYR A 203 9.07 20.53 16.58
N ASP A 204 10.12 21.36 16.48
CA ASP A 204 10.19 22.67 17.15
C ASP A 204 9.27 23.73 16.51
N ASP A 205 8.94 23.56 15.23
CA ASP A 205 8.09 24.48 14.46
C ASP A 205 6.62 24.05 14.42
N THR A 206 6.31 22.84 14.91
CA THR A 206 4.96 22.29 14.92
C THR A 206 4.28 22.60 16.25
N VAL A 207 3.04 23.09 16.20
CA VAL A 207 2.14 23.18 17.35
C VAL A 207 1.01 22.19 17.16
N LEU A 208 0.88 21.22 18.06
CA LEU A 208 -0.18 20.22 18.03
C LEU A 208 -1.49 20.82 18.53
N LEU A 209 -2.56 20.57 17.81
CA LEU A 209 -3.90 21.01 18.13
C LEU A 209 -4.72 19.84 18.63
N THR A 210 -5.59 20.07 19.60
CA THR A 210 -6.66 19.13 19.91
C THR A 210 -7.59 19.03 18.70
N PRO A 211 -7.78 17.85 18.09
CA PRO A 211 -8.64 17.70 16.93
C PRO A 211 -10.08 18.14 17.25
N THR A 212 -10.65 18.96 16.38
CA THR A 212 -12.06 19.36 16.46
C THR A 212 -12.99 18.18 16.18
N PRO A 213 -14.28 18.23 16.54
CA PRO A 213 -15.19 17.10 16.34
C PRO A 213 -15.21 16.58 14.89
N THR A 214 -15.28 17.47 13.89
CA THR A 214 -15.31 17.06 12.49
C THR A 214 -13.94 16.58 12.00
N GLN A 215 -12.82 17.18 12.45
CA GLN A 215 -11.48 16.67 12.13
C GLN A 215 -11.34 15.22 12.60
N ARG A 216 -11.76 14.93 13.83
CA ARG A 216 -11.71 13.58 14.39
C ARG A 216 -12.61 12.60 13.65
N ALA A 217 -13.83 13.00 13.33
CA ALA A 217 -14.76 12.16 12.56
C ALA A 217 -14.17 11.78 11.19
N VAL A 218 -13.51 12.73 10.51
CA VAL A 218 -12.82 12.48 9.23
C VAL A 218 -11.61 11.56 9.41
N ILE A 219 -10.83 11.70 10.49
CA ILE A 219 -9.72 10.80 10.80
C ILE A 219 -10.23 9.36 11.01
N VAL A 220 -11.26 9.19 11.85
CA VAL A 220 -11.86 7.88 12.12
C VAL A 220 -12.43 7.26 10.84
N ALA A 221 -13.14 8.04 10.02
CA ALA A 221 -13.68 7.57 8.74
C ALA A 221 -12.58 7.12 7.76
N ALA A 222 -11.45 7.85 7.68
CA ALA A 222 -10.33 7.45 6.84
C ALA A 222 -9.72 6.12 7.31
N LEU A 223 -9.52 5.95 8.63
CA LEU A 223 -9.01 4.72 9.24
C LEU A 223 -9.95 3.53 9.03
N ASN A 224 -11.26 3.75 9.17
CA ASN A 224 -12.31 2.75 8.96
C ASN A 224 -12.43 2.27 7.50
N ARG A 225 -11.72 2.91 6.55
CA ARG A 225 -11.63 2.50 5.14
C ARG A 225 -10.36 1.72 4.81
N MET A 226 -9.35 1.74 5.67
CA MET A 226 -8.06 1.12 5.40
C MET A 226 -8.11 -0.41 5.55
N THR A 227 -7.40 -1.12 4.69
CA THR A 227 -7.11 -2.54 4.87
C THR A 227 -6.24 -2.78 6.13
N PRO A 228 -6.15 -4.03 6.63
CA PRO A 228 -5.27 -4.35 7.76
C PRO A 228 -3.83 -3.88 7.55
N LEU A 229 -3.25 -4.12 6.36
CA LEU A 229 -1.89 -3.70 6.03
C LEU A 229 -1.72 -2.18 6.10
N MET A 230 -2.67 -1.42 5.56
CA MET A 230 -2.66 0.05 5.62
C MET A 230 -2.80 0.55 7.07
N CYS A 231 -3.64 -0.09 7.88
CA CYS A 231 -3.77 0.22 9.30
C CYS A 231 -2.44 0.02 10.04
N HIS A 232 -1.75 -1.10 9.82
CA HIS A 232 -0.46 -1.39 10.45
C HIS A 232 0.69 -0.47 10.01
N ALA A 233 0.56 0.20 8.87
CA ALA A 233 1.52 1.22 8.46
C ALA A 233 1.49 2.46 9.36
N VAL A 234 0.34 2.75 9.98
CA VAL A 234 0.08 3.92 10.80
C VAL A 234 0.00 3.51 12.27
N SER A 235 0.53 4.32 13.18
CA SER A 235 0.32 4.10 14.62
C SER A 235 -0.14 5.35 15.34
N ARG A 236 0.15 6.54 14.79
CA ARG A 236 -0.16 7.82 15.42
C ARG A 236 -0.59 8.84 14.38
N ILE A 237 -1.64 9.59 14.69
CA ILE A 237 -2.11 10.72 13.87
C ILE A 237 -2.26 11.93 14.77
N ALA A 238 -1.72 13.07 14.37
CA ALA A 238 -1.94 14.34 15.04
C ALA A 238 -2.53 15.38 14.09
N VAL A 239 -3.25 16.35 14.63
CA VAL A 239 -3.56 17.61 13.94
C VAL A 239 -2.62 18.67 14.49
N GLY A 240 -2.06 19.52 13.65
CA GLY A 240 -1.17 20.59 14.10
C GLY A 240 -1.04 21.73 13.11
N THR A 241 -0.23 22.72 13.46
CA THR A 241 0.18 23.81 12.58
C THR A 241 1.69 23.85 12.52
N VAL A 242 2.25 23.90 11.31
CA VAL A 242 3.70 24.04 11.12
C VAL A 242 3.99 25.51 10.79
N LYS A 243 4.75 26.19 11.65
CA LYS A 243 5.07 27.61 11.50
C LYS A 243 5.76 27.89 10.18
N ASN A 244 5.37 28.98 9.51
CA ASN A 244 5.94 29.44 8.23
C ASN A 244 5.88 28.42 7.08
N ARG A 245 5.05 27.39 7.21
CA ARG A 245 4.89 26.29 6.25
C ARG A 245 3.44 26.16 5.80
N GLY A 246 2.82 27.29 5.47
CA GLY A 246 1.43 27.34 4.98
C GLY A 246 1.24 26.62 3.63
N GLU A 247 2.34 26.39 2.90
CA GLU A 247 2.39 25.63 1.65
C GLU A 247 2.30 24.11 1.82
N LEU A 248 2.58 23.59 3.03
CA LEU A 248 2.40 22.18 3.36
C LEU A 248 0.90 21.90 3.45
N ASN A 249 0.26 21.75 2.30
CA ASN A 249 -1.16 21.53 2.20
C ASN A 249 -1.51 20.14 2.71
N GLY A 250 -2.06 20.07 3.92
CA GLY A 250 -2.88 18.96 4.33
C GLY A 250 -2.22 18.05 5.35
N ALA A 251 -1.21 17.27 4.98
CA ALA A 251 -0.54 16.38 5.92
C ALA A 251 0.91 16.05 5.51
N VAL A 252 1.68 15.51 6.45
CA VAL A 252 3.05 15.00 6.22
C VAL A 252 3.19 13.69 6.97
N ALA A 253 3.35 12.57 6.25
CA ALA A 253 3.95 11.36 6.76
C ALA A 253 5.41 11.66 7.03
N GLN A 254 5.79 11.63 8.31
CA GLN A 254 7.13 12.06 8.66
C GLN A 254 8.08 10.90 8.50
N ILE A 255 8.90 11.01 7.46
CA ILE A 255 9.87 10.04 6.98
C ILE A 255 10.84 9.54 8.10
N GLY A 256 11.04 10.30 9.18
CA GLY A 256 11.79 9.87 10.38
C GLY A 256 10.98 9.09 11.44
N GLY A 257 9.66 9.25 11.49
CA GLY A 257 8.76 8.51 12.37
C GLY A 257 8.23 7.23 11.72
N GLY A 258 7.87 7.29 10.43
CA GLY A 258 7.37 6.16 9.63
C GLY A 258 5.96 5.70 10.02
N ASP A 259 5.62 5.72 11.30
CA ASP A 259 4.33 5.34 11.88
C ASP A 259 3.47 6.56 12.29
N PHE A 260 3.98 7.78 12.08
CA PHE A 260 3.36 9.03 12.51
C PHE A 260 2.93 9.91 11.33
N MET A 261 1.68 10.37 11.37
CA MET A 261 1.12 11.32 10.40
C MET A 261 0.71 12.62 11.09
N LEU A 262 1.11 13.76 10.52
CA LEU A 262 0.65 15.08 10.95
C LEU A 262 -0.31 15.66 9.92
N ILE A 263 -1.53 16.01 10.32
CA ILE A 263 -2.47 16.78 9.50
C ILE A 263 -2.26 18.28 9.80
N ASN A 264 -1.74 19.03 8.83
CA ASN A 264 -1.52 20.47 8.93
C ASN A 264 -2.82 21.25 8.74
N ALA A 265 -3.32 21.83 9.83
CA ALA A 265 -4.46 22.74 9.85
C ALA A 265 -4.07 24.22 9.64
N GLY A 266 -2.78 24.54 9.44
CA GLY A 266 -2.27 25.90 9.36
C GLY A 266 -2.72 26.70 8.13
N ASN A 267 -3.17 26.05 7.05
CA ASN A 267 -3.61 26.70 5.81
C ASN A 267 -5.11 27.09 5.82
N LEU A 268 -5.78 27.02 6.98
CA LEU A 268 -7.22 27.27 7.18
C LEU A 268 -8.18 26.32 6.43
N ARG A 269 -7.68 25.42 5.57
CA ARG A 269 -8.52 24.50 4.78
C ARG A 269 -9.28 23.54 5.68
N TYR A 270 -8.59 22.89 6.61
CA TYR A 270 -9.14 21.87 7.50
C TYR A 270 -9.60 22.43 8.85
N THR A 271 -10.18 23.63 8.85
CA THR A 271 -10.82 24.19 10.05
C THR A 271 -12.19 23.56 10.28
N GLU A 272 -12.67 23.54 11.53
CA GLU A 272 -13.98 22.99 11.89
C GLU A 272 -15.12 23.59 11.06
N ASN A 273 -15.12 24.91 10.85
CA ASN A 273 -16.15 25.57 10.05
C ASN A 273 -16.17 25.07 8.60
N ASN A 274 -15.00 24.91 7.98
CA ASN A 274 -14.91 24.44 6.60
C ASN A 274 -15.29 22.97 6.48
N LEU A 275 -14.80 22.14 7.40
CA LEU A 275 -15.11 20.71 7.43
C LEU A 275 -16.60 20.48 7.70
N ALA A 276 -17.23 21.23 8.61
CA ALA A 276 -18.67 21.13 8.86
C ALA A 276 -19.50 21.59 7.66
N SER A 277 -19.08 22.67 6.98
CA SER A 277 -19.87 23.30 5.92
C SER A 277 -19.72 22.63 4.55
N PHE A 278 -18.57 22.02 4.25
CA PHE A 278 -18.24 21.58 2.89
C PHE A 278 -17.81 20.11 2.86
N GLU A 279 -18.64 19.28 2.24
CA GLU A 279 -18.35 17.86 2.04
C GLU A 279 -17.06 17.64 1.23
N SER A 280 -16.84 18.45 0.19
CA SER A 280 -15.61 18.42 -0.62
C SER A 280 -14.33 18.64 0.21
N VAL A 281 -14.40 19.40 1.30
CA VAL A 281 -13.27 19.62 2.21
C VAL A 281 -13.06 18.39 3.11
N ARG A 282 -14.13 17.76 3.58
CA ARG A 282 -14.05 16.50 4.36
C ARG A 282 -13.44 15.38 3.52
N VAL A 283 -13.92 15.21 2.30
CA VAL A 283 -13.42 14.22 1.35
C VAL A 283 -11.95 14.47 1.02
N ALA A 284 -11.55 15.72 0.79
CA ALA A 284 -10.15 16.07 0.55
C ALA A 284 -9.24 15.74 1.75
N MET A 285 -9.69 16.01 2.98
CA MET A 285 -8.92 15.65 4.19
C MET A 285 -8.82 14.13 4.36
N MET A 286 -9.90 13.37 4.11
CA MET A 286 -9.90 11.90 4.11
C MET A 286 -8.87 11.35 3.11
N ARG A 287 -8.90 11.85 1.87
CA ARG A 287 -7.93 11.49 0.82
C ARG A 287 -6.50 11.84 1.22
N THR A 288 -6.27 13.01 1.84
CA THR A 288 -4.96 13.38 2.37
C THR A 288 -4.47 12.36 3.41
N ILE A 289 -5.30 11.93 4.35
CA ILE A 289 -4.93 10.92 5.34
C ILE A 289 -4.54 9.59 4.67
N LEU A 290 -5.33 9.15 3.67
CA LEU A 290 -5.05 7.93 2.91
C LEU A 290 -3.75 8.02 2.10
N HIS A 291 -3.44 9.21 1.57
CA HIS A 291 -2.19 9.48 0.85
C HIS A 291 -0.98 9.33 1.79
N GLU A 292 -1.00 9.99 2.95
CA GLU A 292 0.10 9.86 3.92
C GLU A 292 0.23 8.43 4.47
N ALA A 293 -0.89 7.72 4.64
CA ALA A 293 -0.85 6.31 5.02
C ALA A 293 -0.19 5.44 3.93
N GLY A 294 -0.32 5.82 2.67
CA GLY A 294 0.41 5.20 1.55
C GLY A 294 1.93 5.39 1.65
N HIS A 295 2.39 6.59 2.01
CA HIS A 295 3.82 6.82 2.32
C HIS A 295 4.29 6.02 3.54
N ALA A 296 3.49 5.96 4.60
CA ALA A 296 3.80 5.16 5.78
C ALA A 296 3.91 3.66 5.44
N LEU A 297 3.02 3.16 4.55
CA LEU A 297 3.04 1.78 4.09
C LEU A 297 4.30 1.48 3.28
N GLU A 298 4.63 2.38 2.35
CA GLU A 298 5.85 2.28 1.55
C GLU A 298 7.08 2.19 2.46
N ALA A 299 7.16 3.06 3.46
CA ALA A 299 8.24 3.08 4.43
C ALA A 299 8.28 1.78 5.27
N LEU A 300 7.12 1.29 5.74
CA LEU A 300 7.02 0.05 6.51
C LEU A 300 7.52 -1.16 5.70
N LEU A 301 7.05 -1.33 4.46
CA LEU A 301 7.44 -2.46 3.61
C LEU A 301 8.92 -2.39 3.22
N ASN A 302 9.44 -1.21 2.91
CA ASN A 302 10.86 -1.04 2.61
C ASN A 302 11.75 -1.30 3.84
N ALA A 303 11.35 -0.85 5.03
CA ALA A 303 12.12 -1.04 6.26
C ALA A 303 12.23 -2.51 6.71
N ASN A 304 11.36 -3.37 6.20
CA ASN A 304 11.35 -4.81 6.49
C ASN A 304 11.81 -5.66 5.28
N SER A 305 12.32 -5.03 4.22
CA SER A 305 12.92 -5.74 3.08
C SER A 305 14.38 -6.11 3.34
N ALA A 306 14.99 -6.87 2.42
CA ALA A 306 16.41 -7.21 2.47
C ALA A 306 17.32 -5.98 2.22
N ASN A 307 16.77 -4.92 1.63
CA ASN A 307 17.44 -3.65 1.40
C ASN A 307 16.70 -2.54 2.16
N PRO A 308 16.75 -2.56 3.51
CA PRO A 308 16.13 -1.50 4.28
C PRO A 308 16.82 -0.19 3.88
N GLY A 309 16.05 0.73 3.29
CA GLY A 309 16.55 2.08 3.04
C GLY A 309 16.82 2.81 4.35
N ASP A 310 17.17 4.10 4.26
CA ASP A 310 17.56 4.90 5.44
C ASP A 310 16.44 5.10 6.48
N TYR A 311 15.21 4.66 6.19
CA TYR A 311 14.01 4.88 7.00
C TYR A 311 13.64 3.66 7.83
N GLY A 312 14.07 3.66 9.09
CA GLY A 312 13.82 2.57 10.03
C GLY A 312 12.45 2.61 10.71
N GLY A 313 11.86 3.80 10.87
CA GLY A 313 10.59 4.08 11.58
C GLY A 313 10.48 3.48 12.99
N HIS A 314 9.42 3.84 13.71
CA HIS A 314 9.09 3.24 15.01
C HIS A 314 7.91 2.27 14.90
N TRP A 315 8.01 1.29 14.01
CA TRP A 315 7.00 0.25 13.89
C TRP A 315 7.12 -0.80 14.98
N THR A 316 5.96 -1.17 15.53
CA THR A 316 5.81 -2.31 16.45
C THR A 316 6.17 -3.61 15.73
N ALA A 317 6.46 -4.68 16.46
CA ALA A 317 6.73 -5.96 15.81
C ALA A 317 5.48 -6.65 15.21
N ALA A 318 4.23 -6.26 15.54
CA ALA A 318 3.06 -6.60 14.68
C ALA A 318 3.30 -6.05 13.30
N ASN A 319 3.52 -4.73 13.24
CA ASN A 319 3.50 -4.00 11.98
C ASN A 319 4.62 -4.56 11.09
N ARG A 320 5.78 -4.85 11.69
CA ARG A 320 6.88 -5.56 11.02
C ARG A 320 6.54 -7.00 10.63
N SER A 321 5.85 -7.76 11.47
CA SER A 321 5.41 -9.12 11.16
C SER A 321 4.44 -9.15 9.97
N VAL A 322 3.42 -8.30 10.00
CA VAL A 322 2.46 -8.15 8.89
C VAL A 322 3.21 -7.73 7.63
N ALA A 323 4.12 -6.75 7.72
CA ALA A 323 4.97 -6.37 6.60
C ALA A 323 5.81 -7.54 6.06
N SER A 324 6.51 -8.30 6.92
CA SER A 324 7.29 -9.46 6.52
C SER A 324 6.44 -10.54 5.86
N GLN A 325 5.27 -10.86 6.44
CA GLN A 325 4.32 -11.82 5.86
C GLN A 325 3.82 -11.35 4.49
N THR A 326 3.51 -10.06 4.34
CA THR A 326 3.15 -9.46 3.05
C THR A 326 4.30 -9.59 2.05
N LEU A 327 5.52 -9.19 2.43
CA LEU A 327 6.70 -9.27 1.56
C LEU A 327 6.98 -10.72 1.13
N ASP A 328 6.84 -11.69 2.04
CA ASP A 328 6.99 -13.11 1.73
C ASP A 328 5.88 -13.62 0.79
N ASN A 329 4.63 -13.19 1.01
CA ASN A 329 3.48 -13.58 0.21
C ASN A 329 3.62 -13.14 -1.27
N VAL A 330 4.22 -11.97 -1.52
CA VAL A 330 4.44 -11.45 -2.87
C VAL A 330 5.91 -11.57 -3.35
N ARG A 331 6.77 -12.22 -2.56
CA ARG A 331 8.22 -12.37 -2.78
C ARG A 331 8.97 -11.05 -3.03
N LEU A 332 8.59 -9.99 -2.32
CA LEU A 332 9.10 -8.63 -2.48
C LEU A 332 10.38 -8.36 -1.67
N ASN A 333 11.40 -9.19 -1.85
CA ASN A 333 12.61 -9.13 -1.02
C ASN A 333 13.39 -7.82 -1.13
N VAL A 334 13.37 -7.17 -2.30
CA VAL A 334 14.04 -5.88 -2.50
C VAL A 334 13.26 -4.68 -1.98
N GLY A 335 12.02 -4.90 -1.51
CA GLY A 335 11.13 -3.85 -1.03
C GLY A 335 10.24 -3.26 -2.12
N LEU A 336 9.18 -2.58 -1.67
CA LEU A 336 8.17 -2.00 -2.56
C LEU A 336 8.75 -0.94 -3.50
N ARG A 337 9.63 -0.08 -3.00
CA ARG A 337 10.19 1.03 -3.79
C ARG A 337 10.94 0.54 -5.03
N ASP A 338 11.85 -0.42 -4.87
CA ASP A 338 12.71 -0.86 -5.96
C ASP A 338 11.91 -1.63 -7.00
N GLU A 339 10.99 -2.47 -6.55
CA GLU A 339 10.09 -3.21 -7.45
C GLU A 339 9.08 -2.31 -8.16
N TRP A 340 8.56 -1.28 -7.48
CA TRP A 340 7.68 -0.28 -8.10
C TRP A 340 8.41 0.48 -9.21
N ARG A 341 9.65 0.90 -8.94
CA ARG A 341 10.52 1.56 -9.94
C ARG A 341 10.85 0.65 -11.10
N ARG A 342 11.25 -0.59 -10.84
CA ARG A 342 11.52 -1.59 -11.89
C ARG A 342 10.27 -1.80 -12.76
N THR A 343 9.14 -2.09 -12.13
CA THR A 343 7.86 -2.35 -12.81
C THR A 343 7.46 -1.17 -13.70
N HIS A 344 7.47 0.06 -13.18
CA HIS A 344 7.09 1.23 -13.98
C HIS A 344 8.06 1.53 -15.14
N ARG A 345 9.38 1.37 -14.91
CA ARG A 345 10.39 1.54 -15.96
C ARG A 345 10.25 0.53 -17.08
N ALA A 346 9.77 -0.68 -16.78
CA ALA A 346 9.45 -1.68 -17.79
C ALA A 346 8.40 -1.19 -18.79
N PHE A 347 7.39 -0.44 -18.32
CA PHE A 347 6.41 0.19 -19.20
C PHE A 347 6.99 1.40 -19.92
N ALA A 348 7.80 2.23 -19.23
CA ALA A 348 8.40 3.41 -19.84
C ALA A 348 9.42 3.06 -20.95
N SER A 349 10.11 1.93 -20.86
CA SER A 349 11.05 1.48 -21.90
C SER A 349 10.36 1.05 -23.20
N GLU A 350 9.08 0.69 -23.12
CA GLU A 350 8.25 0.28 -24.26
C GLU A 350 7.24 1.38 -24.65
N ASP A 351 7.46 2.63 -24.21
CA ASP A 351 6.58 3.79 -24.45
C ASP A 351 5.12 3.62 -23.96
N PHE A 352 4.88 2.71 -23.01
CA PHE A 352 3.56 2.49 -22.38
C PHE A 352 3.37 3.33 -21.11
N ALA A 353 4.39 4.11 -20.72
CA ALA A 353 4.36 5.06 -19.62
C ALA A 353 5.41 6.16 -19.86
N LYS A 354 5.40 7.22 -19.04
CA LYS A 354 6.49 8.20 -18.98
C LYS A 354 7.24 8.05 -17.66
N LEU A 355 8.54 8.32 -17.65
CA LEU A 355 9.30 8.41 -16.39
C LEU A 355 8.75 9.55 -15.51
N TRP A 356 8.89 9.41 -14.19
CA TRP A 356 8.59 10.47 -13.24
C TRP A 356 9.48 11.69 -13.46
N ALA A 357 8.99 12.89 -13.11
CA ALA A 357 9.75 14.13 -13.22
C ALA A 357 11.11 14.07 -12.48
N ASN A 358 11.13 13.48 -11.28
CA ASN A 358 12.35 13.33 -10.48
C ASN A 358 13.31 12.23 -11.00
N ASP A 359 12.86 11.37 -11.92
CA ASP A 359 13.62 10.22 -12.46
C ASP A 359 13.98 10.43 -13.95
N GLY A 360 14.13 11.68 -14.39
CA GLY A 360 14.53 12.02 -15.77
C GLY A 360 13.39 12.10 -16.78
N GLY A 361 12.14 12.09 -16.31
CA GLY A 361 10.95 12.35 -17.11
C GLY A 361 10.73 13.84 -17.43
N PRO A 362 9.52 14.20 -17.90
CA PRO A 362 9.14 15.59 -18.15
C PRO A 362 9.29 16.45 -16.89
N ALA A 363 9.66 17.72 -17.06
CA ALA A 363 9.78 18.67 -15.95
C ALA A 363 8.48 18.74 -15.13
N ARG A 364 8.58 18.98 -13.82
CA ARG A 364 7.44 18.99 -12.90
C ARG A 364 6.32 19.93 -13.36
N GLU A 365 6.69 21.11 -13.89
CA GLU A 365 5.74 22.08 -14.42
C GLU A 365 4.92 21.51 -15.58
N VAL A 366 5.56 20.74 -16.45
CA VAL A 366 4.91 20.07 -17.60
C VAL A 366 3.96 18.98 -17.12
N VAL A 367 4.37 18.17 -16.13
CA VAL A 367 3.50 17.13 -15.54
C VAL A 367 2.22 17.75 -14.93
N GLN A 368 2.34 18.91 -14.29
CA GLN A 368 1.19 19.62 -13.70
C GLN A 368 0.21 20.17 -14.75
N GLU A 369 0.65 20.29 -16.01
CA GLU A 369 -0.15 20.73 -17.15
C GLU A 369 -0.79 19.57 -17.93
N PHE A 370 -0.45 18.31 -17.63
CA PHE A 370 -1.08 17.16 -18.29
C PHE A 370 -2.59 17.19 -18.18
N SER A 371 -3.25 16.81 -19.27
CA SER A 371 -4.67 16.45 -19.25
C SER A 371 -4.90 15.17 -18.47
N ALA A 372 -6.17 14.87 -18.15
CA ALA A 372 -6.56 13.61 -17.51
C ALA A 372 -6.10 12.39 -18.34
N MET A 373 -6.27 12.46 -19.67
CA MET A 373 -5.84 11.42 -20.58
C MET A 373 -4.33 11.24 -20.59
N GLU A 374 -3.57 12.32 -20.76
CA GLU A 374 -2.09 12.26 -20.76
C GLU A 374 -1.52 11.76 -19.43
N THR A 375 -2.17 12.08 -18.31
CA THR A 375 -1.74 11.62 -16.98
C THR A 375 -1.89 10.11 -16.86
N ALA A 376 -3.05 9.57 -17.24
CA ALA A 376 -3.31 8.14 -17.19
C ALA A 376 -2.45 7.36 -18.20
N GLU A 377 -2.32 7.86 -19.43
CA GLU A 377 -1.47 7.26 -20.48
C GLU A 377 0.03 7.35 -20.13
N ALA A 378 0.43 8.30 -19.30
CA ALA A 378 1.78 8.36 -18.74
C ALA A 378 2.02 7.33 -17.63
N GLY A 379 1.01 6.55 -17.22
CA GLY A 379 1.15 5.52 -16.20
C GLY A 379 0.95 6.01 -14.77
N PHE A 380 0.27 7.16 -14.57
CA PHE A 380 0.02 7.77 -13.26
C PHE A 380 -1.48 7.85 -12.96
N MET A 381 -1.84 7.74 -11.67
CA MET A 381 -3.22 7.95 -11.25
C MET A 381 -3.62 9.43 -11.32
N SER A 382 -2.72 10.32 -10.91
CA SER A 382 -2.90 11.77 -10.83
C SER A 382 -1.66 12.53 -11.31
N ARG A 383 -1.77 13.85 -11.46
CA ARG A 383 -0.63 14.69 -11.88
C ARG A 383 0.44 14.76 -10.79
N TYR A 384 0.01 14.74 -9.54
CA TYR A 384 0.93 14.69 -8.40
C TYR A 384 1.72 13.37 -8.38
N GLY A 385 1.08 12.24 -8.69
CA GLY A 385 1.79 10.95 -8.78
C GLY A 385 2.89 10.92 -9.85
N GLY A 386 2.77 11.74 -10.90
CA GLY A 386 3.81 11.88 -11.92
C GLY A 386 5.09 12.60 -11.46
N THR A 387 5.14 13.19 -10.26
CA THR A 387 6.33 13.92 -9.79
C THR A 387 7.43 13.00 -9.28
N GLY A 388 7.08 11.91 -8.61
CA GLY A 388 8.04 10.97 -8.04
C GLY A 388 7.38 9.65 -7.67
N TYR A 389 8.18 8.58 -7.56
CA TYR A 389 7.65 7.24 -7.29
C TYR A 389 6.97 7.11 -5.92
N THR A 390 7.44 7.84 -4.90
CA THR A 390 6.83 7.83 -3.56
C THR A 390 5.42 8.40 -3.61
N ASP A 391 5.26 9.56 -4.28
CA ASP A 391 3.98 10.21 -4.49
C ASP A 391 3.08 9.34 -5.37
N ASP A 392 3.62 8.67 -6.38
CA ASP A 392 2.88 7.76 -7.25
C ASP A 392 2.22 6.61 -6.48
N ILE A 393 2.94 5.98 -5.55
CA ILE A 393 2.39 4.91 -4.68
C ILE A 393 1.25 5.48 -3.82
N ALA A 394 1.50 6.59 -3.13
CA ALA A 394 0.51 7.22 -2.25
C ALA A 394 -0.73 7.72 -3.00
N GLU A 395 -0.57 8.27 -4.20
CA GLU A 395 -1.64 8.71 -5.07
C GLU A 395 -2.45 7.54 -5.62
N MET A 396 -1.79 6.46 -6.02
CA MET A 396 -2.45 5.25 -6.49
C MET A 396 -3.36 4.67 -5.39
N ILE A 397 -2.84 4.58 -4.16
CA ILE A 397 -3.62 4.12 -3.00
C ILE A 397 -4.78 5.06 -2.71
N SER A 398 -4.49 6.34 -2.50
CA SER A 398 -5.48 7.30 -2.00
C SER A 398 -6.62 7.55 -2.97
N TRP A 399 -6.38 7.58 -4.28
CA TRP A 399 -7.46 7.76 -5.26
C TRP A 399 -8.35 6.54 -5.42
N VAL A 400 -7.81 5.32 -5.33
CA VAL A 400 -8.62 4.10 -5.37
C VAL A 400 -9.60 4.08 -4.18
N TYR A 401 -9.15 4.46 -2.98
CA TYR A 401 -10.02 4.59 -1.81
C TYR A 401 -11.02 5.76 -1.89
N ALA A 402 -10.57 6.91 -2.41
CA ALA A 402 -11.33 8.15 -2.34
C ALA A 402 -12.29 8.38 -3.50
N ALA A 403 -12.18 7.67 -4.63
CA ALA A 403 -12.97 7.91 -5.83
C ALA A 403 -14.49 8.00 -5.55
N GLU A 404 -15.03 7.03 -4.78
CA GLU A 404 -16.44 7.00 -4.38
C GLU A 404 -16.82 8.18 -3.47
N LEU A 405 -15.93 8.62 -2.59
CA LEU A 405 -16.21 9.76 -1.70
C LEU A 405 -16.43 11.05 -2.51
N TYR A 406 -15.63 11.25 -3.57
CA TYR A 406 -15.81 12.38 -4.46
C TYR A 406 -17.10 12.29 -5.29
N GLU A 407 -17.47 11.08 -5.73
CA GLU A 407 -18.73 10.82 -6.43
C GLU A 407 -19.95 11.13 -5.54
N ASN A 408 -19.93 10.64 -4.30
CA ASN A 408 -20.99 10.87 -3.32
C ASN A 408 -21.12 12.35 -2.94
N ALA A 409 -20.00 13.07 -2.89
CA ALA A 409 -19.98 14.52 -2.70
C ALA A 409 -20.47 15.33 -3.93
N GLY A 410 -20.91 14.65 -5.00
CA GLY A 410 -21.42 15.28 -6.22
C GLY A 410 -20.35 15.96 -7.07
N ILE A 411 -19.07 15.60 -6.91
CA ILE A 411 -17.96 16.14 -7.68
C ILE A 411 -17.82 15.32 -8.98
N PRO A 412 -18.14 15.88 -10.15
CA PRO A 412 -18.13 15.12 -11.40
C PRO A 412 -16.71 14.78 -11.86
N GLU A 413 -16.60 13.74 -12.69
CA GLU A 413 -15.37 13.34 -13.37
C GLU A 413 -14.76 14.47 -14.22
N GLY A 414 -13.45 14.43 -14.44
CA GLY A 414 -12.69 15.45 -15.19
C GLY A 414 -12.49 16.80 -14.48
N ARG A 415 -13.04 16.97 -13.27
CA ARG A 415 -12.75 18.12 -12.40
C ARG A 415 -11.32 18.02 -11.83
N ARG A 416 -10.66 19.15 -11.60
CA ARG A 416 -9.32 19.18 -10.98
C ARG A 416 -9.34 18.71 -9.53
N GLU A 417 -10.50 18.77 -8.89
CA GLU A 417 -10.70 18.31 -7.53
C GLU A 417 -10.71 16.78 -7.42
N LYS A 418 -11.02 16.07 -8.52
CA LYS A 418 -11.08 14.60 -8.59
C LYS A 418 -10.10 14.09 -9.67
N GLU A 419 -8.88 13.79 -9.26
CA GLU A 419 -7.79 13.34 -10.14
C GLU A 419 -7.60 11.82 -10.15
N ASP A 420 -8.63 11.01 -9.95
CA ASP A 420 -8.59 9.55 -10.20
C ASP A 420 -8.59 9.25 -11.72
N TYR A 421 -7.80 9.98 -12.50
CA TYR A 421 -7.90 10.05 -13.96
C TYR A 421 -7.77 8.67 -14.61
N ALA A 422 -6.86 7.84 -14.12
CA ALA A 422 -6.72 6.49 -14.63
C ALA A 422 -7.95 5.61 -14.31
N CYS A 423 -8.51 5.68 -13.09
CA CYS A 423 -9.75 4.97 -12.78
C CYS A 423 -10.92 5.43 -13.67
N GLN A 424 -11.04 6.75 -13.93
CA GLN A 424 -12.07 7.28 -14.82
C GLN A 424 -11.96 6.66 -16.23
N LEU A 425 -10.76 6.56 -16.79
CA LEU A 425 -10.55 5.95 -18.12
C LEU A 425 -10.73 4.43 -18.11
N MET A 426 -10.30 3.74 -17.04
CA MET A 426 -10.50 2.30 -16.91
C MET A 426 -11.99 1.94 -16.84
N ARG A 427 -12.80 2.68 -16.07
CA ARG A 427 -14.26 2.53 -16.02
C ARG A 427 -14.96 2.77 -17.36
N GLN A 428 -14.38 3.62 -18.21
CA GLN A 428 -14.90 3.92 -19.55
C GLN A 428 -14.46 2.88 -20.60
N HIS A 429 -13.54 1.99 -20.27
CA HIS A 429 -13.11 0.93 -21.19
C HIS A 429 -14.20 -0.13 -21.36
N THR A 430 -14.47 -0.53 -22.60
CA THR A 430 -15.58 -1.42 -22.94
C THR A 430 -15.14 -2.83 -23.33
N GLU A 431 -13.84 -3.05 -23.57
CA GLU A 431 -13.31 -4.33 -23.99
C GLU A 431 -12.83 -5.13 -22.77
N THR A 432 -12.99 -6.45 -22.83
CA THR A 432 -12.53 -7.35 -21.77
C THR A 432 -11.04 -7.61 -21.87
N SER A 433 -10.22 -6.56 -21.84
CA SER A 433 -8.76 -6.62 -21.98
C SER A 433 -8.11 -5.45 -21.29
N VAL A 434 -6.79 -5.50 -21.10
CA VAL A 434 -6.00 -4.37 -20.62
C VAL A 434 -5.38 -3.65 -21.83
N PRO A 435 -5.82 -2.43 -22.18
CA PRO A 435 -5.23 -1.71 -23.29
C PRO A 435 -3.82 -1.23 -22.92
N GLY A 436 -2.87 -1.26 -23.86
CA GLY A 436 -1.46 -0.93 -23.62
C GLY A 436 -1.27 0.40 -22.89
N ARG A 437 -2.03 1.43 -23.30
CA ARG A 437 -2.00 2.76 -22.69
C ARG A 437 -2.47 2.84 -21.22
N LEU A 438 -3.15 1.82 -20.69
CA LEU A 438 -3.56 1.73 -19.28
C LEU A 438 -2.83 0.58 -18.55
N ALA A 439 -1.98 -0.19 -19.24
CA ALA A 439 -1.36 -1.39 -18.70
C ALA A 439 -0.46 -1.09 -17.49
N ALA A 440 0.26 0.04 -17.52
CA ALA A 440 1.09 0.49 -16.40
C ALA A 440 0.26 0.76 -15.14
N VAL A 441 -0.84 1.51 -15.25
CA VAL A 441 -1.70 1.83 -14.11
C VAL A 441 -2.45 0.60 -13.62
N TYR A 442 -3.00 -0.20 -14.53
CA TYR A 442 -3.66 -1.46 -14.20
C TYR A 442 -2.75 -2.36 -13.37
N THR A 443 -1.51 -2.57 -13.82
CA THR A 443 -0.51 -3.40 -13.13
C THR A 443 -0.17 -2.85 -11.75
N LYS A 444 -0.03 -1.53 -11.61
CA LYS A 444 0.23 -0.88 -10.31
C LYS A 444 -0.93 -1.02 -9.33
N VAL A 445 -2.18 -0.90 -9.80
CA VAL A 445 -3.37 -1.14 -8.97
C VAL A 445 -3.42 -2.59 -8.53
N MET A 446 -3.21 -3.55 -9.43
CA MET A 446 -3.17 -4.98 -9.09
C MET A 446 -1.99 -5.31 -8.17
N PHE A 447 -0.86 -4.61 -8.28
CA PHE A 447 0.25 -4.77 -7.35
C PHE A 447 -0.13 -4.36 -5.93
N LEU A 448 -0.76 -3.20 -5.75
CA LEU A 448 -1.25 -2.78 -4.44
C LEU A 448 -2.37 -3.68 -3.91
N HIS A 449 -3.17 -4.27 -4.79
CA HIS A 449 -4.18 -5.27 -4.45
C HIS A 449 -3.55 -6.57 -3.95
N ASP A 450 -2.55 -7.12 -4.66
CA ASP A 450 -1.82 -8.33 -4.26
C ASP A 450 -1.12 -8.18 -2.89
N LEU A 451 -0.67 -6.96 -2.57
CA LEU A 451 -0.10 -6.65 -1.27
C LEU A 451 -1.15 -6.65 -0.15
N GLY A 452 -2.44 -6.54 -0.47
CA GLY A 452 -3.50 -6.27 0.50
C GLY A 452 -3.56 -4.82 0.95
N ALA A 453 -2.98 -3.88 0.18
CA ALA A 453 -3.04 -2.45 0.47
C ALA A 453 -4.37 -1.81 0.02
N LEU A 454 -5.12 -2.48 -0.86
CA LEU A 454 -6.40 -2.05 -1.41
C LEU A 454 -7.46 -3.14 -1.22
N HIS A 455 -8.68 -2.73 -0.87
CA HIS A 455 -9.83 -3.65 -0.86
C HIS A 455 -10.27 -4.01 -2.28
N SER A 456 -10.69 -5.26 -2.48
CA SER A 456 -11.15 -5.78 -3.78
C SER A 456 -12.30 -4.97 -4.37
N GLU A 457 -13.21 -4.46 -3.54
CA GLU A 457 -14.35 -3.64 -3.95
C GLU A 457 -13.92 -2.27 -4.50
N ASP A 458 -12.88 -1.67 -3.90
CA ASP A 458 -12.35 -0.38 -4.35
C ASP A 458 -11.54 -0.55 -5.65
N VAL A 459 -10.80 -1.65 -5.77
CA VAL A 459 -10.14 -2.05 -7.02
C VAL A 459 -11.17 -2.27 -8.13
N ALA A 460 -12.20 -3.08 -7.88
CA ALA A 460 -13.26 -3.33 -8.86
C ALA A 460 -13.99 -2.04 -9.29
N ARG A 461 -14.22 -1.10 -8.37
CA ARG A 461 -14.79 0.22 -8.70
C ARG A 461 -13.84 1.07 -9.55
N CYS A 462 -12.53 1.06 -9.24
CA CYS A 462 -11.54 1.80 -10.02
C CYS A 462 -11.40 1.24 -11.44
N LEU A 463 -11.32 -0.09 -11.56
CA LEU A 463 -11.15 -0.79 -12.84
C LEU A 463 -12.43 -0.71 -13.69
N GLY A 464 -13.59 -0.85 -13.08
CA GLY A 464 -14.85 -1.02 -13.80
C GLY A 464 -15.07 -2.46 -14.28
N PRO A 465 -16.20 -2.73 -14.95
CA PRO A 465 -16.68 -4.10 -15.17
C PRO A 465 -15.98 -4.86 -16.30
N HIS A 466 -15.21 -4.18 -17.15
CA HIS A 466 -14.68 -4.77 -18.39
C HIS A 466 -13.16 -4.94 -18.38
N ILE A 467 -12.40 -3.96 -17.89
CA ILE A 467 -10.94 -4.05 -17.92
C ILE A 467 -10.46 -5.22 -17.05
N GLY A 468 -9.58 -6.04 -17.59
CA GLY A 468 -8.96 -7.12 -16.82
C GLY A 468 -8.45 -8.28 -17.66
N LEU A 469 -7.94 -9.27 -16.94
CA LEU A 469 -7.34 -10.49 -17.48
C LEU A 469 -8.31 -11.68 -17.31
N ALA A 470 -9.51 -11.58 -17.90
CA ALA A 470 -10.56 -12.56 -17.69
C ALA A 470 -10.11 -13.97 -18.14
N THR A 471 -9.77 -14.80 -17.14
CA THR A 471 -9.50 -16.24 -17.18
C THR A 471 -10.06 -16.82 -15.89
N SER A 472 -10.81 -17.92 -16.00
CA SER A 472 -11.42 -18.59 -14.85
C SER A 472 -10.67 -19.84 -14.41
N ASN A 473 -9.77 -20.34 -15.26
CA ASN A 473 -9.07 -21.60 -15.08
C ASN A 473 -7.56 -21.34 -15.18
N ASP A 474 -6.78 -22.22 -14.56
CA ASP A 474 -5.34 -22.21 -14.72
C ASP A 474 -4.95 -22.75 -16.10
N GLY A 475 -3.87 -22.22 -16.67
CA GLY A 475 -3.39 -22.57 -17.99
C GLY A 475 -3.14 -21.37 -18.89
N MET A 476 -3.07 -21.64 -20.20
CA MET A 476 -2.94 -20.60 -21.24
C MET A 476 -4.13 -20.68 -22.21
N HIS A 477 -4.80 -19.55 -22.41
CA HIS A 477 -6.03 -19.43 -23.20
C HIS A 477 -5.80 -18.49 -24.37
N VAL A 478 -5.92 -19.03 -25.58
CA VAL A 478 -5.68 -18.28 -26.82
C VAL A 478 -6.97 -17.57 -27.23
N HIS A 479 -6.86 -16.27 -27.47
CA HIS A 479 -7.93 -15.40 -27.94
C HIS A 479 -7.50 -14.69 -29.23
N GLN A 480 -8.38 -14.69 -30.23
CA GLN A 480 -8.18 -14.00 -31.50
C GLN A 480 -9.45 -13.22 -31.84
N GLY A 481 -9.30 -11.93 -32.17
CA GLY A 481 -10.45 -11.04 -32.43
C GLY A 481 -11.46 -10.97 -31.28
N GLY A 482 -10.99 -11.06 -30.04
CA GLY A 482 -11.82 -11.08 -28.82
C GLY A 482 -12.53 -12.41 -28.52
N SER A 483 -12.44 -13.40 -29.42
CA SER A 483 -13.05 -14.72 -29.24
C SER A 483 -12.03 -15.75 -28.76
N HIS A 484 -12.41 -16.54 -27.76
CA HIS A 484 -11.63 -17.71 -27.30
C HIS A 484 -11.50 -18.74 -28.42
N GLN A 485 -10.30 -19.29 -28.61
CA GLN A 485 -9.96 -20.24 -29.67
C GLN A 485 -9.57 -21.61 -29.13
N SER A 486 -8.65 -21.64 -28.15
CA SER A 486 -8.11 -22.87 -27.57
C SER A 486 -7.59 -22.62 -26.16
N SER A 487 -7.36 -23.72 -25.42
CA SER A 487 -6.88 -23.71 -24.05
C SER A 487 -5.88 -24.82 -23.79
N PHE A 488 -4.93 -24.53 -22.92
CA PHE A 488 -3.85 -25.41 -22.48
C PHE A 488 -3.92 -25.43 -20.96
N GLU A 489 -4.68 -26.39 -20.44
CA GLU A 489 -5.04 -26.50 -19.01
C GLU A 489 -4.45 -27.76 -18.35
N ASP A 490 -3.83 -28.64 -19.14
CA ASP A 490 -3.24 -29.88 -18.65
C ASP A 490 -1.80 -29.65 -18.22
N GLN A 491 -1.39 -30.27 -17.10
CA GLN A 491 0.00 -30.24 -16.61
C GLN A 491 0.58 -28.83 -16.55
N VAL A 492 -0.20 -27.88 -16.02
CA VAL A 492 0.25 -26.51 -15.82
C VAL A 492 1.31 -26.48 -14.73
N GLU A 493 2.53 -26.09 -15.09
CA GLU A 493 3.67 -26.01 -14.18
C GLU A 493 4.30 -24.63 -14.28
N ALA A 494 4.69 -24.04 -13.14
CA ALA A 494 5.54 -22.86 -13.12
C ALA A 494 6.68 -23.01 -12.12
N VAL A 495 7.87 -22.61 -12.54
CA VAL A 495 9.09 -22.71 -11.75
C VAL A 495 9.94 -21.46 -11.92
N ILE A 496 10.62 -21.06 -10.85
CA ILE A 496 11.75 -20.15 -10.95
C ILE A 496 13.01 -20.99 -10.98
N GLY A 497 13.80 -20.83 -12.02
CA GLY A 497 15.01 -21.60 -12.26
C GLY A 497 16.13 -20.76 -12.84
N ASN A 498 17.23 -21.43 -13.14
CA ASN A 498 18.32 -20.84 -13.90
C ASN A 498 18.38 -21.51 -15.28
N THR A 499 18.60 -20.71 -16.32
CA THR A 499 18.96 -21.25 -17.64
C THR A 499 20.32 -21.97 -17.57
N SER A 500 20.68 -22.69 -18.63
CA SER A 500 22.00 -23.31 -18.74
C SER A 500 23.17 -22.30 -18.68
N SER A 501 22.91 -21.01 -18.98
CA SER A 501 23.88 -19.93 -18.84
C SER A 501 23.90 -19.28 -17.46
N GLY A 502 23.05 -19.73 -16.53
CA GLY A 502 22.96 -19.19 -15.16
C GLY A 502 22.03 -17.98 -15.02
N GLU A 503 21.21 -17.69 -16.03
CA GLU A 503 20.27 -16.57 -16.00
C GLU A 503 19.01 -16.96 -15.26
N LEU A 504 18.56 -16.08 -14.35
CA LEU A 504 17.42 -16.33 -13.49
C LEU A 504 16.13 -16.06 -14.24
N VAL A 505 15.33 -17.10 -14.44
CA VAL A 505 14.09 -17.04 -15.22
C VAL A 505 12.90 -17.58 -14.45
N PHE A 506 11.74 -17.04 -14.77
CA PHE A 506 10.46 -17.68 -14.52
C PHE A 506 10.07 -18.47 -15.77
N GLU A 507 9.80 -19.76 -15.63
CA GLU A 507 9.26 -20.59 -16.69
C GLU A 507 7.87 -21.08 -16.31
N MET A 508 6.90 -20.95 -17.22
CA MET A 508 5.58 -21.54 -17.12
C MET A 508 5.35 -22.43 -18.34
N SER A 509 4.81 -23.63 -18.13
CA SER A 509 4.45 -24.55 -19.20
C SER A 509 3.04 -25.09 -19.01
N ALA A 510 2.37 -25.39 -20.13
CA ALA A 510 1.04 -25.96 -20.13
C ALA A 510 0.80 -26.82 -21.39
N HIS A 511 0.18 -27.98 -21.21
CA HIS A 511 -0.18 -28.90 -22.28
C HIS A 511 -1.63 -28.69 -22.73
N GLY A 512 -1.90 -29.00 -24.00
CA GLY A 512 -3.23 -28.93 -24.59
C GLY A 512 -3.25 -29.43 -26.05
N GLU A 513 -4.22 -28.93 -26.82
CA GLU A 513 -4.31 -29.19 -28.26
C GLU A 513 -4.23 -27.88 -29.05
N ALA A 514 -3.54 -27.90 -30.20
CA ALA A 514 -3.52 -26.79 -31.14
C ALA A 514 -3.94 -27.25 -32.53
N ASN A 515 -4.61 -26.35 -33.27
CA ASN A 515 -4.94 -26.59 -34.67
C ASN A 515 -3.74 -26.22 -35.55
N PHE A 516 -3.43 -27.09 -36.51
CA PHE A 516 -2.50 -26.77 -37.61
C PHE A 516 -3.05 -27.36 -38.91
N GLY A 517 -3.34 -26.49 -39.88
CA GLY A 517 -4.17 -26.86 -41.04
C GLY A 517 -5.57 -27.30 -40.59
N ASP A 518 -6.03 -28.46 -41.10
CA ASP A 518 -7.34 -29.04 -40.76
C ASP A 518 -7.27 -30.06 -39.60
N ASN A 519 -6.10 -30.24 -38.99
CA ASN A 519 -5.85 -31.25 -37.97
C ASN A 519 -5.59 -30.60 -36.59
N ARG A 520 -5.83 -31.40 -35.54
CA ARG A 520 -5.45 -31.09 -34.16
C ARG A 520 -4.30 -31.97 -33.71
N TYR A 521 -3.35 -31.35 -33.03
CA TYR A 521 -2.16 -32.01 -32.52
C TYR A 521 -2.01 -31.71 -31.01
N PRO A 522 -1.56 -32.68 -30.21
CA PRO A 522 -1.10 -32.42 -28.85
C PRO A 522 -0.01 -31.36 -28.88
N ALA A 523 -0.03 -30.44 -27.93
CA ALA A 523 0.78 -29.25 -27.97
C ALA A 523 1.26 -28.85 -26.58
N LEU A 524 2.47 -28.28 -26.53
CA LEU A 524 3.08 -27.70 -25.33
C LEU A 524 3.30 -26.21 -25.57
N PHE A 525 2.73 -25.38 -24.69
CA PHE A 525 3.12 -23.98 -24.57
C PHE A 525 4.16 -23.83 -23.47
N ARG A 526 5.19 -23.03 -23.75
CA ARG A 526 6.24 -22.67 -22.78
C ARG A 526 6.52 -21.18 -22.82
N LEU A 527 6.35 -20.52 -21.69
CA LEU A 527 6.68 -19.11 -21.48
C LEU A 527 7.91 -19.02 -20.57
N GLN A 528 8.95 -18.33 -21.02
CA GLN A 528 10.14 -18.02 -20.24
C GLN A 528 10.27 -16.50 -20.11
N LEU A 529 10.48 -16.00 -18.89
CA LEU A 529 10.66 -14.59 -18.56
C LEU A 529 11.95 -14.38 -17.79
N ASP A 530 12.77 -13.43 -18.23
CA ASP A 530 13.99 -13.00 -17.57
C ASP A 530 13.67 -12.06 -16.40
N LEU A 531 14.01 -12.50 -15.19
CA LEU A 531 13.71 -11.76 -13.96
C LEU A 531 14.77 -10.69 -13.64
N LEU A 532 15.90 -10.65 -14.34
CA LEU A 532 17.04 -9.77 -14.06
C LEU A 532 17.25 -8.67 -15.11
N ASN A 533 16.64 -8.76 -16.30
CA ASN A 533 16.81 -7.85 -17.44
C ASN A 533 16.71 -6.35 -17.09
N GLN A 534 16.07 -5.99 -15.97
CA GLN A 534 15.89 -4.60 -15.53
C GLN A 534 16.32 -4.33 -14.07
N ALA A 535 16.98 -5.29 -13.41
CA ALA A 535 17.30 -5.26 -11.97
C ALA A 535 18.77 -4.94 -11.66
N SER A 536 19.50 -4.29 -12.58
CA SER A 536 20.98 -4.19 -12.54
C SER A 536 21.58 -3.63 -11.24
N GLN A 537 20.85 -2.82 -10.48
CA GLN A 537 21.33 -2.24 -9.22
C GLN A 537 21.19 -3.17 -8.00
N HIS A 538 20.38 -4.24 -8.10
CA HIS A 538 20.07 -5.14 -6.98
C HIS A 538 20.23 -6.62 -7.35
N GLU A 539 20.96 -6.93 -8.41
CA GLU A 539 21.10 -8.28 -8.97
C GLU A 539 21.41 -9.34 -7.89
N ALA A 540 22.29 -9.04 -6.94
CA ALA A 540 22.61 -9.95 -5.84
C ALA A 540 21.39 -10.29 -4.96
N SER A 541 20.59 -9.30 -4.58
CA SER A 541 19.37 -9.49 -3.78
C SER A 541 18.30 -10.26 -4.56
N TYR A 542 18.12 -9.94 -5.85
CA TYR A 542 17.20 -10.67 -6.73
C TYR A 542 17.63 -12.14 -6.93
N ARG A 543 18.93 -12.42 -7.07
CA ARG A 543 19.43 -13.79 -7.19
C ARG A 543 19.28 -14.60 -5.90
N ALA A 544 19.43 -13.96 -4.75
CA ALA A 544 19.25 -14.64 -3.46
C ALA A 544 17.79 -15.06 -3.25
N ASN A 545 16.84 -14.14 -3.48
CA ASN A 545 15.42 -14.40 -3.36
C ASN A 545 14.65 -13.76 -4.55
N PRO A 546 14.45 -14.51 -5.65
CA PRO A 546 13.77 -14.02 -6.84
C PRO A 546 12.34 -13.54 -6.53
N PRO A 547 11.89 -12.37 -7.03
CA PRO A 547 10.49 -12.01 -6.99
C PRO A 547 9.68 -12.80 -8.01
N TRP A 548 8.36 -12.82 -7.83
CA TRP A 548 7.47 -13.25 -8.89
C TRP A 548 7.54 -12.30 -10.09
N PRO A 549 7.33 -12.78 -11.33
CA PRO A 549 7.32 -11.91 -12.50
C PRO A 549 6.20 -10.88 -12.36
N ARG A 550 6.50 -9.60 -12.66
CA ARG A 550 5.53 -8.50 -12.61
C ARG A 550 5.92 -7.41 -13.62
N GLY A 551 4.93 -6.80 -14.24
CA GLY A 551 5.14 -5.72 -15.21
C GLY A 551 5.18 -6.23 -16.65
N LEU A 552 5.97 -5.55 -17.47
CA LEU A 552 6.03 -5.75 -18.91
C LEU A 552 7.34 -6.43 -19.31
N TYR A 553 7.26 -7.49 -20.12
CA TYR A 553 8.41 -8.23 -20.62
C TYR A 553 8.35 -8.27 -22.15
N PRO A 554 9.24 -7.55 -22.87
CA PRO A 554 9.24 -7.56 -24.32
C PRO A 554 9.70 -8.93 -24.84
N LEU A 555 9.00 -9.44 -25.85
CA LEU A 555 9.34 -10.66 -26.57
C LEU A 555 10.08 -10.26 -27.85
N THR A 556 11.40 -10.40 -27.84
CA THR A 556 12.25 -10.05 -28.99
C THR A 556 13.18 -11.20 -29.32
N SER A 557 13.63 -11.29 -30.57
CA SER A 557 14.61 -12.31 -30.99
C SER A 557 15.96 -12.25 -30.23
N SER A 558 16.24 -11.15 -29.52
CA SER A 558 17.46 -10.94 -28.74
C SER A 558 17.26 -11.06 -27.22
N SER A 559 16.03 -11.20 -26.74
CA SER A 559 15.73 -11.30 -25.30
C SER A 559 15.71 -12.75 -24.84
N LEU A 560 15.98 -12.94 -23.54
CA LEU A 560 15.74 -14.22 -22.85
C LEU A 560 14.25 -14.49 -22.60
N ASN A 561 13.38 -13.48 -22.79
CA ASN A 561 11.94 -13.64 -22.78
C ASN A 561 11.50 -14.34 -24.07
N VAL A 562 10.89 -15.52 -23.95
CA VAL A 562 10.47 -16.32 -25.10
C VAL A 562 9.13 -16.99 -24.79
N LEU A 563 8.22 -16.98 -25.76
CA LEU A 563 7.08 -17.87 -25.79
C LEU A 563 7.25 -18.87 -26.94
N GLU A 564 7.05 -20.14 -26.65
CA GLU A 564 7.19 -21.23 -27.60
C GLU A 564 5.93 -22.09 -27.64
N LEU A 565 5.57 -22.51 -28.86
CA LEU A 565 4.61 -23.60 -29.09
C LEU A 565 5.36 -24.77 -29.74
N ARG A 566 5.14 -25.97 -29.22
CA ARG A 566 5.64 -27.23 -29.79
C ARG A 566 4.49 -28.19 -30.04
N LEU A 567 4.38 -28.75 -31.24
CA LEU A 567 3.37 -29.74 -31.61
C LEU A 567 3.96 -31.15 -31.67
N ASP A 568 3.30 -32.11 -31.04
CA ASP A 568 3.66 -33.52 -31.17
C ASP A 568 3.17 -34.06 -32.53
N GLY A 569 4.11 -34.61 -33.30
CA GLY A 569 3.84 -35.19 -34.61
C GLY A 569 3.75 -34.19 -35.78
N GLU A 570 3.84 -32.88 -35.55
CA GLU A 570 3.77 -31.85 -36.60
C GLU A 570 4.72 -30.65 -36.37
N PRO A 571 6.05 -30.83 -36.49
CA PRO A 571 7.02 -29.78 -36.18
C PRO A 571 6.86 -28.51 -37.01
N ALA A 572 6.29 -28.59 -38.22
CA ALA A 572 6.05 -27.42 -39.07
C ALA A 572 5.10 -26.38 -38.41
N GLY A 573 4.30 -26.82 -37.43
CA GLY A 573 3.44 -25.96 -36.64
C GLY A 573 4.10 -25.33 -35.41
N ASP A 574 5.34 -25.72 -35.08
CA ASP A 574 6.11 -25.12 -33.98
C ASP A 574 6.38 -23.64 -34.26
N PHE A 575 6.40 -22.83 -33.20
CA PHE A 575 6.85 -21.46 -33.31
C PHE A 575 7.58 -20.95 -32.07
N ASP A 576 8.40 -19.93 -32.29
CA ASP A 576 9.03 -19.10 -31.27
C ASP A 576 8.58 -17.64 -31.42
N SER A 577 8.26 -16.97 -30.32
CA SER A 577 7.96 -15.54 -30.36
C SER A 577 9.17 -14.72 -30.81
N THR A 578 8.97 -13.79 -31.73
CA THR A 578 10.02 -12.87 -32.18
C THR A 578 9.68 -11.40 -31.99
N GLU A 579 8.39 -11.09 -31.82
CA GLU A 579 7.89 -9.75 -31.55
C GLU A 579 6.58 -9.82 -30.76
N GLY A 580 6.51 -9.06 -29.68
CA GLY A 580 5.37 -9.01 -28.79
C GLY A 580 5.79 -8.56 -27.39
N PHE A 581 4.90 -8.77 -26.42
CA PHE A 581 5.20 -8.54 -25.01
C PHE A 581 4.33 -9.42 -24.11
N VAL A 582 4.78 -9.60 -22.87
CA VAL A 582 4.03 -10.25 -21.80
C VAL A 582 3.75 -9.22 -20.72
N LEU A 583 2.48 -9.08 -20.38
CA LEU A 583 2.00 -8.31 -19.23
C LEU A 583 1.73 -9.29 -18.09
N VAL A 584 2.41 -9.13 -16.96
CA VAL A 584 2.10 -9.86 -15.72
C VAL A 584 1.58 -8.85 -14.70
N ALA A 585 0.28 -8.90 -14.41
CA ALA A 585 -0.38 -7.88 -13.60
C ALA A 585 -0.53 -8.32 -12.14
N GLU A 586 -0.87 -9.58 -11.91
CA GLU A 586 -1.02 -10.19 -10.58
C GLU A 586 0.11 -11.21 -10.38
N ALA A 587 0.74 -11.16 -9.21
CA ALA A 587 1.90 -11.99 -8.90
C ALA A 587 2.09 -12.16 -7.39
N SER A 588 1.58 -13.25 -6.84
CA SER A 588 1.69 -13.65 -5.44
C SER A 588 1.94 -15.15 -5.30
N ASN A 589 2.19 -15.61 -4.08
CA ASN A 589 2.30 -17.03 -3.77
C ASN A 589 0.99 -17.80 -4.03
N GLN A 590 -0.15 -17.11 -4.16
CA GLN A 590 -1.44 -17.75 -4.43
C GLN A 590 -1.75 -17.81 -5.92
N ARG A 591 -1.34 -16.79 -6.68
CA ARG A 591 -1.76 -16.60 -8.07
C ARG A 591 -0.76 -15.78 -8.87
N ILE A 592 -0.53 -16.17 -10.11
CA ILE A 592 0.13 -15.37 -11.13
C ILE A 592 -0.79 -15.31 -12.35
N SER A 593 -1.11 -14.10 -12.83
CA SER A 593 -1.94 -13.92 -14.02
C SER A 593 -1.43 -12.79 -14.90
N GLY A 594 -1.59 -13.00 -16.21
CA GLY A 594 -1.10 -12.09 -17.22
C GLY A 594 -1.74 -12.29 -18.59
N SER A 595 -1.24 -11.51 -19.55
CA SER A 595 -1.60 -11.62 -20.96
C SER A 595 -0.36 -11.43 -21.81
N ILE A 596 -0.24 -12.27 -22.83
CA ILE A 596 0.80 -12.24 -23.85
C ILE A 596 0.16 -11.65 -25.11
N PHE A 597 0.85 -10.71 -25.73
CA PHE A 597 0.46 -10.10 -26.99
C PHE A 597 1.54 -10.40 -28.01
N LEU A 598 1.20 -11.16 -29.05
CA LEU A 598 2.14 -11.57 -30.08
C LEU A 598 1.78 -10.91 -31.40
N THR A 599 2.73 -10.18 -31.98
CA THR A 599 2.60 -9.62 -33.33
C THR A 599 3.35 -10.46 -34.34
N LYS A 600 4.43 -11.14 -33.94
CA LYS A 600 5.25 -11.93 -34.85
C LYS A 600 5.89 -13.15 -34.21
N VAL A 601 5.82 -14.27 -34.92
CA VAL A 601 6.47 -15.53 -34.53
C VAL A 601 7.35 -16.07 -35.66
N TRP A 602 8.35 -16.85 -35.30
CA TRP A 602 9.22 -17.57 -36.23
C TRP A 602 8.87 -19.05 -36.23
N ARG A 603 8.68 -19.64 -37.42
CA ARG A 603 8.41 -21.08 -37.59
C ARG A 603 9.65 -21.79 -38.13
N PRO A 604 10.53 -22.32 -37.27
CA PRO A 604 11.84 -22.84 -37.68
C PRO A 604 11.75 -24.08 -38.58
N HIS A 605 10.68 -24.87 -38.45
CA HIS A 605 10.53 -26.15 -39.15
C HIS A 605 9.50 -26.11 -40.29
N ALA A 606 8.97 -24.94 -40.63
CA ALA A 606 8.11 -24.79 -41.80
C ALA A 606 8.89 -25.12 -43.09
N PRO A 607 8.24 -25.63 -44.16
CA PRO A 607 8.91 -25.98 -45.43
C PRO A 607 9.75 -24.85 -46.02
N VAL A 608 9.32 -23.61 -45.78
CA VAL A 608 10.13 -22.40 -45.90
C VAL A 608 10.01 -21.69 -44.55
N PRO A 609 11.10 -21.55 -43.77
CA PRO A 609 11.05 -20.82 -42.51
C PRO A 609 10.63 -19.37 -42.77
N VAL A 610 9.43 -19.02 -42.28
CA VAL A 610 8.81 -17.72 -42.51
C VAL A 610 8.39 -17.10 -41.18
N PRO A 611 8.58 -15.79 -41.01
CA PRO A 611 7.90 -15.08 -39.96
C PRO A 611 6.40 -15.08 -40.25
N GLU A 612 5.59 -15.43 -39.26
CA GLU A 612 4.15 -15.24 -39.30
C GLU A 612 3.81 -13.98 -38.51
N VAL A 613 2.95 -13.14 -39.08
CA VAL A 613 2.51 -11.86 -38.51
C VAL A 613 1.03 -11.96 -38.16
N TYR A 614 0.68 -11.54 -36.95
CA TYR A 614 -0.70 -11.48 -36.47
C TYR A 614 -1.20 -10.03 -36.49
N ASP A 615 -2.26 -9.77 -37.27
CA ASP A 615 -2.97 -8.48 -37.29
C ASP A 615 -4.50 -8.74 -37.35
N PRO A 616 -5.25 -8.53 -36.26
CA PRO A 616 -4.79 -8.00 -34.96
C PRO A 616 -3.87 -8.98 -34.21
N PRO A 617 -3.12 -8.52 -33.19
CA PRO A 617 -2.23 -9.37 -32.40
C PRO A 617 -2.93 -10.58 -31.81
N LEU A 618 -2.20 -11.70 -31.71
CA LEU A 618 -2.68 -12.88 -30.98
C LEU A 618 -2.57 -12.60 -29.47
N ILE A 619 -3.67 -12.81 -28.75
CA ILE A 619 -3.74 -12.57 -27.30
C ILE A 619 -3.80 -13.92 -26.60
N ILE A 620 -2.86 -14.18 -25.69
CA ILE A 620 -2.89 -15.38 -24.87
C ILE A 620 -2.98 -14.94 -23.42
N ARG A 621 -4.07 -15.30 -22.74
CA ARG A 621 -4.20 -15.02 -21.31
C ARG A 621 -3.72 -16.22 -20.54
N PHE A 622 -3.06 -15.99 -19.43
CA PHE A 622 -2.60 -17.08 -18.59
C PHE A 622 -2.88 -16.80 -17.13
N GLN A 623 -3.11 -17.90 -16.41
CA GLN A 623 -3.25 -17.91 -14.98
C GLN A 623 -2.61 -19.19 -14.44
N ILE A 624 -2.01 -19.09 -13.27
CA ILE A 624 -1.65 -20.25 -12.46
C ILE A 624 -1.97 -19.94 -11.00
N SER A 625 -2.56 -20.93 -10.32
CA SER A 625 -2.80 -20.93 -8.88
C SER A 625 -1.90 -21.97 -8.22
N ASN A 626 -1.39 -21.68 -7.02
CA ASN A 626 -0.53 -22.59 -6.25
C ASN A 626 -1.29 -23.41 -5.20
#